data_AF-A0A3D9T8W6-F1
#
_entry.id   AF-A0A3D9T8W6-F1
#
_cell.length_a   1.000
_cell.length_b   1.000
_cell.length_c   1.000
_cell.angle_alpha   90.00
_cell.angle_beta   90.00
_cell.angle_gamma   90.00
#
_symmetry.space_group_name_H-M   'P 1'
#
loop_
_entity.id
_entity.type
_entity.pdbx_description
1 polymer ?
#
loop_
_entity_poly.entity_id
_entity_poly.type
_entity_poly.pdbx_seq_one_letter_code
_entity_poly.pdbx_strand_id
1 'polypeptide(L)'
;MIRGLGHSAVESVCCRFVARFRLNGSRMLAVDLMNETIRALNGSMVAYDGQMTFKRQGMTGGEGLRGFVRRRVAGEGMTLMEVTGQGTVYLAAEAAEITLIPLQGDTLFVESESLLALDAGLQTGVQFVGLRGMGTGQGLATTKVDGHGMVAILSDGPAIALEVAPGMPLCVDPHAYVGHRGQLQQDVVTDVNWRTVLGQGSGESVQFRYQGHGLVYVQPAERGGGIMEV
;
A
#
# COMPACT_ATOMS: atom_id res chain seq x y z
N MET A 1 10.97 -38.40 -52.06
CA MET A 1 9.93 -39.17 -51.32
C MET A 1 10.64 -39.75 -50.09
N ILE A 2 10.38 -39.43 -48.82
CA ILE A 2 9.19 -39.02 -48.03
C ILE A 2 9.74 -38.25 -46.80
N ARG A 3 9.45 -36.96 -46.59
CA ARG A 3 8.51 -36.35 -45.62
C ARG A 3 8.52 -36.84 -44.15
N GLY A 4 8.69 -35.89 -43.21
CA GLY A 4 8.06 -35.86 -41.88
C GLY A 4 8.96 -36.27 -40.71
N LEU A 5 8.96 -35.64 -39.54
CA LEU A 5 8.21 -34.52 -38.98
C LEU A 5 9.11 -33.86 -37.90
N GLY A 6 9.27 -32.54 -37.97
CA GLY A 6 9.81 -31.78 -36.85
C GLY A 6 8.79 -31.77 -35.70
N HIS A 7 9.16 -32.32 -34.56
CA HIS A 7 8.47 -32.04 -33.31
C HIS A 7 8.87 -30.64 -32.86
N SER A 8 8.03 -29.65 -33.17
CA SER A 8 8.07 -28.35 -32.52
C SER A 8 7.52 -28.57 -31.11
N ALA A 9 8.40 -28.47 -30.11
CA ALA A 9 8.01 -28.47 -28.71
C ALA A 9 7.11 -27.24 -28.48
N VAL A 10 5.84 -27.49 -28.22
CA VAL A 10 4.94 -26.49 -27.67
C VAL A 10 5.50 -26.14 -26.30
N GLU A 11 6.07 -24.95 -26.17
CA GLU A 11 6.42 -24.35 -24.88
C GLU A 11 5.12 -24.26 -24.07
N SER A 12 4.93 -25.18 -23.15
CA SER A 12 3.88 -25.11 -22.15
C SER A 12 4.13 -23.84 -21.33
N VAL A 13 3.42 -22.77 -21.67
CA VAL A 13 3.26 -21.61 -20.79
C VAL A 13 2.71 -22.16 -19.50
N CYS A 14 3.57 -22.29 -18.48
CA CYS A 14 3.16 -22.55 -17.13
C CYS A 14 2.33 -21.33 -16.72
N CYS A 15 1.00 -21.42 -16.88
CA CYS A 15 0.06 -20.49 -16.28
C CYS A 15 0.32 -20.58 -14.77
N ARG A 16 1.19 -19.71 -14.27
CA ARG A 16 1.34 -19.50 -12.85
C ARG A 16 -0.03 -18.99 -12.41
N PHE A 17 -0.77 -19.80 -11.66
CA PHE A 17 -1.97 -19.32 -11.03
C PHE A 17 -1.53 -18.22 -10.05
N VAL A 18 -2.05 -17.03 -10.27
CA VAL A 18 -1.81 -15.83 -9.45
C VAL A 18 -3.13 -15.55 -8.75
N ALA A 19 -3.05 -15.19 -7.48
CA ALA A 19 -4.21 -14.80 -6.69
C ALA A 19 -5.01 -13.71 -7.42
N ARG A 20 -6.33 -13.86 -7.49
CA ARG A 20 -7.20 -12.93 -8.19
C ARG A 20 -7.84 -11.96 -7.21
N PHE A 21 -7.37 -10.71 -7.22
CA PHE A 21 -7.94 -9.61 -6.44
C PHE A 21 -9.16 -9.03 -7.16
N ARG A 22 -10.27 -8.89 -6.45
CA ARG A 22 -11.50 -8.31 -6.97
C ARG A 22 -12.27 -7.54 -5.89
N LEU A 23 -12.84 -6.42 -6.27
CA LEU A 23 -13.71 -5.64 -5.39
C LEU A 23 -15.11 -6.28 -5.33
N ASN A 24 -15.69 -6.38 -4.13
CA ASN A 24 -17.08 -6.76 -3.90
C ASN A 24 -17.84 -5.57 -3.30
N GLY A 25 -18.22 -4.62 -4.17
CA GLY A 25 -18.47 -3.25 -3.72
C GLY A 25 -17.15 -2.53 -3.43
N SER A 26 -17.21 -1.32 -2.90
CA SER A 26 -16.04 -0.44 -2.83
C SER A 26 -15.19 -0.60 -1.55
N ARG A 27 -15.73 -1.27 -0.53
CA ARG A 27 -15.14 -1.43 0.82
C ARG A 27 -14.86 -2.88 1.23
N MET A 28 -14.98 -3.82 0.29
CA MET A 28 -14.71 -5.23 0.51
C MET A 28 -13.83 -5.77 -0.60
N LEU A 29 -12.68 -6.30 -0.23
CA LEU A 29 -11.79 -7.00 -1.13
C LEU A 29 -12.12 -8.49 -1.06
N ALA A 30 -12.38 -9.13 -2.19
CA ALA A 30 -12.38 -10.57 -2.33
C ALA A 30 -11.11 -11.00 -3.07
N VAL A 31 -10.43 -12.02 -2.57
CA VAL A 31 -9.26 -12.61 -3.22
C VAL A 31 -9.50 -14.09 -3.43
N ASP A 32 -9.57 -14.50 -4.70
CA ASP A 32 -9.70 -15.90 -5.08
C ASP A 32 -8.29 -16.54 -5.11
N LEU A 33 -8.12 -17.67 -4.40
CA LEU A 33 -6.89 -18.43 -4.29
C LEU A 33 -7.09 -19.86 -4.80
N MET A 34 -6.09 -20.37 -5.51
CA MET A 34 -5.92 -21.73 -6.04
C MET A 34 -4.61 -22.35 -5.53
N ASN A 35 -4.39 -22.30 -4.21
CA ASN A 35 -3.18 -22.72 -3.47
C ASN A 35 -2.02 -21.72 -3.50
N GLU A 36 -2.26 -20.45 -3.84
CA GLU A 36 -1.29 -19.37 -3.63
C GLU A 36 -1.35 -18.82 -2.21
N THR A 37 -0.37 -17.96 -1.94
CA THR A 37 -0.29 -17.14 -0.74
C THR A 37 -0.42 -15.67 -1.12
N ILE A 38 -1.15 -14.90 -0.32
CA ILE A 38 -1.09 -13.43 -0.31
C ILE A 38 -0.66 -12.94 1.07
N ARG A 39 -0.27 -11.66 1.15
CA ARG A 39 -0.16 -10.97 2.44
C ARG A 39 -1.31 -9.98 2.58
N ALA A 40 -1.83 -9.85 3.79
CA ALA A 40 -2.94 -8.97 4.11
C ALA A 40 -2.74 -8.32 5.47
N LEU A 41 -3.39 -7.18 5.72
CA LEU A 41 -3.41 -6.51 7.01
C LEU A 41 -3.95 -7.47 8.07
N ASN A 42 -3.22 -7.65 9.16
CA ASN A 42 -3.63 -8.55 10.22
C ASN A 42 -4.94 -8.05 10.85
N GLY A 43 -5.92 -8.95 10.98
CA GLY A 43 -7.24 -8.61 11.52
C GLY A 43 -8.22 -8.06 10.48
N SER A 44 -7.81 -7.89 9.21
CA SER A 44 -8.71 -7.44 8.13
C SER A 44 -9.61 -8.55 7.57
N MET A 45 -9.48 -9.80 8.01
CA MET A 45 -10.32 -10.90 7.52
C MET A 45 -11.74 -10.77 8.03
N VAL A 46 -12.69 -10.75 7.09
CA VAL A 46 -14.13 -10.66 7.34
C VAL A 46 -14.78 -12.04 7.20
N ALA A 47 -14.46 -12.75 6.13
CA ALA A 47 -14.99 -14.09 5.84
C ALA A 47 -14.04 -14.87 4.92
N TYR A 48 -14.24 -16.18 4.80
CA TYR A 48 -13.63 -16.98 3.74
C TYR A 48 -14.52 -18.18 3.37
N ASP A 49 -14.38 -18.64 2.14
CA ASP A 49 -14.90 -19.92 1.66
C ASP A 49 -13.73 -20.82 1.21
N GLY A 50 -13.94 -22.14 1.27
CA GLY A 50 -12.90 -23.12 0.93
C GLY A 50 -11.92 -23.40 2.06
N GLN A 51 -10.70 -23.81 1.71
CA GLN A 51 -9.66 -24.24 2.64
C GLN A 51 -8.60 -23.15 2.78
N MET A 52 -8.55 -22.47 3.92
CA MET A 52 -7.64 -21.34 4.16
C MET A 52 -6.80 -21.54 5.42
N THR A 53 -5.53 -21.13 5.35
CA THR A 53 -4.61 -21.06 6.49
C THR A 53 -4.12 -19.63 6.65
N PHE A 54 -4.11 -19.15 7.89
CA PHE A 54 -3.70 -17.80 8.24
C PHE A 54 -2.50 -17.86 9.18
N LYS A 55 -1.43 -17.14 8.86
CA LYS A 55 -0.23 -17.05 9.69
C LYS A 55 0.13 -15.59 9.91
N ARG A 56 0.22 -15.15 11.17
CA ARG A 56 0.74 -13.82 11.47
C ARG A 56 2.21 -13.76 11.12
N GLN A 57 2.61 -12.78 10.31
CA GLN A 57 4.01 -12.61 9.94
C GLN A 57 4.81 -12.27 11.21
N GLY A 58 5.77 -13.12 11.57
CA GLY A 58 6.58 -13.00 12.79
C GLY A 58 6.42 -14.10 13.83
N MET A 59 5.43 -15.01 13.68
CA MET A 59 5.21 -16.12 14.62
C MET A 59 5.88 -17.44 14.22
N THR A 60 6.50 -17.52 13.03
CA THR A 60 7.13 -18.75 12.51
C THR A 60 8.64 -18.60 12.40
N GLY A 61 9.38 -19.18 13.36
CA GLY A 61 10.84 -19.34 13.28
C GLY A 61 11.69 -18.07 13.46
N GLY A 62 13.00 -18.25 13.68
CA GLY A 62 13.94 -17.18 14.06
C GLY A 62 14.10 -16.04 13.04
N GLU A 63 13.77 -16.27 11.77
CA GLU A 63 13.74 -15.22 10.72
C GLU A 63 12.51 -14.31 10.83
N GLY A 64 11.36 -14.84 11.23
CA GLY A 64 10.13 -14.08 11.44
C GLY A 64 10.26 -13.08 12.60
N LEU A 65 10.91 -13.49 13.70
CA LEU A 65 11.13 -12.62 14.85
C LEU A 65 12.08 -11.46 14.50
N ARG A 66 13.14 -11.72 13.71
CA ARG A 66 14.07 -10.67 13.25
C ARG A 66 13.40 -9.65 12.33
N GLY A 67 12.52 -10.12 11.44
CA GLY A 67 11.72 -9.24 10.57
C GLY A 67 10.64 -8.44 11.32
N PHE A 68 10.03 -9.03 12.36
CA PHE A 68 9.06 -8.35 13.23
C PHE A 68 9.73 -7.29 14.11
N VAL A 69 10.88 -7.62 14.70
CA VAL A 69 11.70 -6.66 15.48
C VAL A 69 12.18 -5.53 14.57
N ARG A 70 12.68 -5.81 13.36
CA ARG A 70 13.08 -4.76 12.41
C ARG A 70 11.94 -3.81 12.08
N ARG A 71 10.71 -4.32 11.88
CA ARG A 71 9.53 -3.49 11.58
C ARG A 71 9.07 -2.65 12.77
N ARG A 72 9.04 -3.23 13.98
CA ARG A 72 8.76 -2.48 15.21
C ARG A 72 9.82 -1.42 15.51
N VAL A 73 11.10 -1.73 15.30
CA VAL A 73 12.22 -0.78 15.44
C VAL A 73 12.15 0.29 14.34
N ALA A 74 11.70 -0.09 13.14
CA ALA A 74 11.38 0.83 12.06
C ALA A 74 9.96 1.42 12.17
N GLY A 75 9.36 1.46 13.36
CA GLY A 75 8.14 2.23 13.63
C GLY A 75 6.87 1.76 12.90
N GLU A 76 6.88 0.62 12.21
CA GLU A 76 5.67 0.08 11.60
C GLU A 76 4.76 -0.50 12.69
N GLY A 77 3.64 0.18 12.96
CA GLY A 77 2.51 -0.38 13.69
C GLY A 77 1.75 -1.44 12.88
N MET A 78 1.94 -1.46 11.55
CA MET A 78 1.25 -2.38 10.65
C MET A 78 1.88 -3.78 10.69
N THR A 79 1.07 -4.77 11.05
CA THR A 79 1.45 -6.20 10.98
C THR A 79 0.67 -6.85 9.85
N LEU A 80 1.37 -7.54 8.93
CA LEU A 80 0.71 -8.37 7.91
C LEU A 80 0.49 -9.81 8.42
N MET A 81 -0.49 -10.49 7.86
CA MET A 81 -0.68 -11.93 7.90
C MET A 81 -0.47 -12.52 6.51
N GLU A 82 0.03 -13.75 6.45
CA GLU A 82 0.02 -14.58 5.26
C GLU A 82 -1.29 -15.35 5.22
N VAL A 83 -1.96 -15.34 4.06
CA VAL A 83 -3.16 -16.11 3.78
C VAL A 83 -2.84 -17.07 2.65
N THR A 84 -2.94 -18.37 2.90
CA THR A 84 -2.66 -19.42 1.92
C THR A 84 -3.85 -20.36 1.83
N GLY A 85 -4.28 -20.72 0.63
CA GLY A 85 -5.36 -21.70 0.51
C GLY A 85 -6.01 -21.79 -0.86
N GLN A 86 -7.15 -22.48 -0.89
CA GLN A 86 -7.98 -22.69 -2.08
C GLN A 86 -9.43 -22.30 -1.77
N GLY A 87 -9.95 -21.29 -2.47
CA GLY A 87 -11.27 -20.68 -2.25
C GLY A 87 -11.20 -19.15 -2.31
N THR A 88 -12.14 -18.45 -1.67
CA THR A 88 -12.12 -16.97 -1.58
C THR A 88 -11.89 -16.49 -0.16
N VAL A 89 -11.04 -15.49 0.04
CA VAL A 89 -10.96 -14.71 1.29
C VAL A 89 -11.53 -13.32 1.08
N TYR A 90 -12.31 -12.83 2.06
CA TYR A 90 -12.89 -11.49 2.09
C TYR A 90 -12.18 -10.64 3.14
N LEU A 91 -11.68 -9.48 2.73
CA LEU A 91 -10.86 -8.57 3.53
C LEU A 91 -11.46 -7.16 3.53
N ALA A 92 -11.49 -6.52 4.69
CA ALA A 92 -11.85 -5.11 4.84
C ALA A 92 -11.24 -4.53 6.13
N ALA A 93 -11.16 -3.20 6.21
CA ALA A 93 -10.73 -2.50 7.41
C ALA A 93 -11.57 -1.22 7.57
N GLU A 94 -12.19 -1.05 8.73
CA GLU A 94 -12.82 0.21 9.18
C GLU A 94 -13.80 0.86 8.18
N ALA A 95 -14.47 0.06 7.34
CA ALA A 95 -15.31 0.54 6.25
C ALA A 95 -14.60 1.53 5.28
N ALA A 96 -13.28 1.49 5.22
CA ALA A 96 -12.47 2.29 4.31
C ALA A 96 -12.66 1.83 2.85
N GLU A 97 -12.49 2.79 1.94
CA GLU A 97 -12.54 2.53 0.50
C GLU A 97 -11.28 1.80 0.05
N ILE A 98 -11.43 0.87 -0.90
CA ILE A 98 -10.35 0.01 -1.37
C ILE A 98 -10.02 0.33 -2.82
N THR A 99 -8.74 0.63 -3.08
CA THR A 99 -8.22 0.82 -4.43
C THR A 99 -7.22 -0.27 -4.78
N LEU A 100 -7.41 -0.91 -5.94
CA LEU A 100 -6.49 -1.91 -6.49
C LEU A 100 -5.47 -1.23 -7.41
N ILE A 101 -4.18 -1.41 -7.11
CA ILE A 101 -3.06 -0.87 -7.86
C ILE A 101 -2.25 -2.04 -8.45
N PRO A 102 -2.30 -2.26 -9.77
CA PRO A 102 -1.40 -3.20 -10.42
C PRO A 102 0.00 -2.60 -10.52
N LEU A 103 1.00 -3.37 -10.12
CA LEU A 103 2.42 -3.09 -10.31
C LEU A 103 2.97 -3.96 -11.43
N GLN A 104 3.63 -3.34 -12.40
CA GLN A 104 4.20 -4.00 -13.57
C GLN A 104 5.73 -3.91 -13.56
N GLY A 105 6.35 -4.11 -12.39
CA GLY A 105 7.78 -3.92 -12.18
C GLY A 105 8.11 -2.54 -11.60
N ASP A 106 7.07 -1.77 -11.25
CA ASP A 106 7.20 -0.46 -10.64
C ASP A 106 7.27 -0.54 -9.11
N THR A 107 7.69 0.58 -8.51
CA THR A 107 7.62 0.79 -7.07
C THR A 107 6.40 1.66 -6.70
N LEU A 108 5.67 1.23 -5.68
CA LEU A 108 4.67 2.03 -4.97
C LEU A 108 5.20 2.38 -3.58
N PHE A 109 5.04 3.64 -3.17
CA PHE A 109 5.18 4.08 -1.79
C PHE A 109 3.77 4.33 -1.26
N VAL A 110 3.43 3.73 -0.12
CA VAL A 110 2.10 3.88 0.48
C VAL A 110 2.26 4.07 1.98
N GLU A 111 1.42 4.88 2.60
CA GLU A 111 1.37 4.93 4.07
C GLU A 111 1.14 3.53 4.62
N SER A 112 1.91 3.14 5.64
CA SER A 112 1.86 1.77 6.15
C SER A 112 0.47 1.38 6.66
N GLU A 113 -0.29 2.33 7.23
CA GLU A 113 -1.67 2.11 7.67
C GLU A 113 -2.67 1.98 6.52
N SER A 114 -2.31 2.46 5.33
CA SER A 114 -3.14 2.42 4.13
C SER A 114 -2.92 1.14 3.30
N LEU A 115 -2.13 0.17 3.75
CA LEU A 115 -1.90 -1.09 3.04
C LEU A 115 -2.87 -2.19 3.53
N LEU A 116 -3.78 -2.64 2.66
CA LEU A 116 -4.72 -3.72 2.97
C LEU A 116 -4.18 -5.11 2.63
N ALA A 117 -3.73 -5.30 1.38
CA ALA A 117 -3.30 -6.61 0.91
C ALA A 117 -2.39 -6.48 -0.29
N LEU A 118 -1.59 -7.51 -0.55
CA LEU A 118 -0.66 -7.55 -1.67
C LEU A 118 -0.29 -8.99 -2.02
N ASP A 119 0.04 -9.20 -3.30
CA ASP A 119 0.61 -10.45 -3.75
C ASP A 119 1.87 -10.83 -2.95
N ALA A 120 2.05 -12.13 -2.70
CA ALA A 120 3.22 -12.62 -1.96
C ALA A 120 4.55 -12.39 -2.69
N GLY A 121 4.52 -12.27 -4.02
CA GLY A 121 5.71 -12.02 -4.84
C GLY A 121 6.28 -10.60 -4.74
N LEU A 122 5.50 -9.64 -4.25
CA LEU A 122 5.94 -8.26 -4.10
C LEU A 122 6.97 -8.11 -2.96
N GLN A 123 7.94 -7.23 -3.10
CA GLN A 123 8.89 -6.94 -2.04
C GLN A 123 8.39 -5.75 -1.22
N THR A 124 8.53 -5.82 0.10
CA THR A 124 8.13 -4.74 1.00
C THR A 124 9.31 -4.26 1.83
N GLY A 125 9.50 -2.94 1.93
CA GLY A 125 10.50 -2.32 2.79
C GLY A 125 9.94 -1.07 3.47
N VAL A 126 10.43 -0.77 4.67
CA VAL A 126 10.00 0.42 5.42
C VAL A 126 10.88 1.59 5.02
N GLN A 127 10.26 2.74 4.74
CA GLN A 127 10.94 4.01 4.62
C GLN A 127 10.23 5.06 5.48
N PHE A 128 10.99 5.79 6.27
CA PHE A 128 10.48 6.97 6.95
C PHE A 128 10.61 8.18 6.04
N VAL A 129 9.52 8.90 5.84
CA VAL A 129 9.47 10.08 4.98
C VAL A 129 9.20 11.30 5.86
N GLY A 130 10.14 12.26 5.89
CA GLY A 130 10.09 13.46 6.74
C GLY A 130 11.45 13.83 7.35
N LEU A 131 11.68 15.12 7.64
CA LEU A 131 12.98 15.81 7.82
C LEU A 131 14.00 15.22 8.82
N ARG A 132 13.64 14.21 9.62
CA ARG A 132 14.46 13.49 10.61
C ARG A 132 13.48 12.57 11.31
N GLY A 133 13.53 11.26 11.07
CA GLY A 133 12.72 10.26 11.78
C GLY A 133 12.97 10.15 13.30
N MET A 134 13.37 11.23 13.98
CA MET A 134 13.71 11.26 15.40
C MET A 134 13.28 12.55 16.14
N GLY A 135 12.68 13.54 15.46
CA GLY A 135 12.50 14.88 16.04
C GLY A 135 11.14 15.17 16.68
N THR A 136 10.04 14.77 16.04
CA THR A 136 8.69 15.29 16.36
C THR A 136 7.68 14.22 16.76
N GLY A 137 8.04 12.93 16.73
CA GLY A 137 7.12 11.83 17.08
C GLY A 137 5.94 11.64 16.11
N GLN A 138 5.85 12.45 15.05
CA GLN A 138 4.78 12.45 14.04
C GLN A 138 5.32 12.07 12.65
N GLY A 139 6.16 11.03 12.59
CA GLY A 139 6.66 10.52 11.31
C GLY A 139 5.62 9.60 10.67
N LEU A 140 5.19 9.88 9.44
CA LEU A 140 4.39 8.96 8.65
C LEU A 140 5.27 7.77 8.23
N ALA A 141 4.99 6.58 8.77
CA ALA A 141 5.62 5.36 8.30
C ALA A 141 5.13 5.07 6.88
N THR A 142 6.05 4.98 5.92
CA THR A 142 5.74 4.65 4.52
C THR A 142 6.30 3.28 4.20
N THR A 143 5.46 2.41 3.65
CA THR A 143 5.87 1.12 3.12
C THR A 143 6.15 1.25 1.62
N LYS A 144 7.38 0.93 1.22
CA LYS A 144 7.78 0.71 -0.17
C LYS A 144 7.35 -0.68 -0.59
N VAL A 145 6.62 -0.79 -1.69
CA VAL A 145 6.19 -2.04 -2.32
C VAL A 145 6.75 -2.10 -3.74
N ASP A 146 7.41 -3.18 -4.11
CA ASP A 146 8.18 -3.28 -5.37
C ASP A 146 7.95 -4.62 -6.09
N GLY A 147 7.86 -4.58 -7.42
CA GLY A 147 7.84 -5.75 -8.29
C GLY A 147 6.59 -5.88 -9.15
N HIS A 148 6.19 -7.14 -9.42
CA HIS A 148 5.03 -7.46 -10.27
C HIS A 148 3.92 -8.10 -9.43
N GLY A 149 2.72 -7.53 -9.47
CA GLY A 149 1.55 -8.06 -8.74
C GLY A 149 0.49 -7.00 -8.47
N MET A 150 -0.48 -7.34 -7.65
CA MET A 150 -1.54 -6.44 -7.20
C MET A 150 -1.28 -5.98 -5.76
N VAL A 151 -1.58 -4.71 -5.51
CA VAL A 151 -1.66 -4.12 -4.17
C VAL A 151 -3.07 -3.58 -3.96
N ALA A 152 -3.66 -3.85 -2.81
CA ALA A 152 -4.89 -3.22 -2.34
C ALA A 152 -4.54 -2.21 -1.25
N ILE A 153 -4.94 -0.96 -1.45
CA ILE A 153 -4.75 0.13 -0.50
C ILE A 153 -6.09 0.61 0.06
N LEU A 154 -6.05 1.21 1.26
CA LEU A 154 -7.16 1.80 1.98
C LEU A 154 -7.11 3.33 1.87
N SER A 155 -8.28 3.96 1.82
CA SER A 155 -8.44 5.40 1.94
C SER A 155 -9.76 5.76 2.62
N ASP A 156 -9.80 6.92 3.28
CA ASP A 156 -11.08 7.48 3.74
C ASP A 156 -11.77 8.19 2.57
N GLY A 157 -12.80 7.54 2.04
CA GLY A 157 -13.41 7.91 0.76
C GLY A 157 -12.58 7.48 -0.46
N PRO A 158 -13.12 7.61 -1.68
CA PRO A 158 -12.49 7.06 -2.88
C PRO A 158 -11.15 7.74 -3.16
N ALA A 159 -10.07 6.96 -3.28
CA ALA A 159 -8.75 7.51 -3.59
C ALA A 159 -8.74 8.19 -4.96
N ILE A 160 -8.13 9.37 -5.02
CA ILE A 160 -7.97 10.17 -6.22
C ILE A 160 -6.50 10.07 -6.66
N ALA A 161 -6.27 9.60 -7.89
CA ALA A 161 -4.94 9.58 -8.49
C ALA A 161 -4.68 10.89 -9.23
N LEU A 162 -3.75 11.69 -8.72
CA LEU A 162 -3.34 12.97 -9.29
C LEU A 162 -2.02 12.80 -10.04
N GLU A 163 -1.98 13.27 -11.28
CA GLU A 163 -0.77 13.24 -12.10
C GLU A 163 0.22 14.32 -11.69
N VAL A 164 1.50 13.94 -11.63
CA VAL A 164 2.63 14.86 -11.53
C VAL A 164 3.38 14.80 -12.84
N ALA A 165 3.48 15.94 -13.52
CA ALA A 165 4.17 16.09 -14.78
C ALA A 165 5.44 16.94 -14.62
N PRO A 166 6.48 16.71 -15.44
CA PRO A 166 7.70 17.52 -15.39
C PRO A 166 7.40 19.02 -15.53
N GLY A 167 7.91 19.83 -14.60
CA GLY A 167 7.69 21.28 -14.57
C GLY A 167 6.36 21.73 -13.94
N MET A 168 5.48 20.80 -13.54
CA MET A 168 4.22 21.08 -12.87
C MET A 168 4.15 20.34 -11.53
N PRO A 169 4.76 20.89 -10.46
CA PRO A 169 4.78 20.25 -9.15
C PRO A 169 3.37 20.13 -8.56
N LEU A 170 3.13 19.04 -7.83
CA LEU A 170 1.91 18.85 -7.06
C LEU A 170 2.22 19.04 -5.57
N CYS A 171 1.50 19.96 -4.90
CA CYS A 171 1.53 20.09 -3.44
C CYS A 171 0.35 19.34 -2.83
N VAL A 172 0.61 18.51 -1.84
CA VAL A 172 -0.36 17.65 -1.16
C VAL A 172 -0.29 17.89 0.34
N ASP A 173 -1.44 17.96 0.99
CA ASP A 173 -1.53 17.97 2.44
C ASP A 173 -1.09 16.59 3.00
N PRO A 174 -0.12 16.52 3.93
CA PRO A 174 0.30 15.27 4.55
C PRO A 174 -0.85 14.43 5.13
N HIS A 175 -1.93 15.06 5.60
CA HIS A 175 -3.10 14.40 6.18
C HIS A 175 -4.06 13.82 5.13
N ALA A 176 -3.94 14.23 3.87
CA ALA A 176 -4.74 13.72 2.75
C ALA A 176 -3.94 12.77 1.84
N TYR A 177 -2.63 12.65 2.06
CA TYR A 177 -1.77 11.75 1.30
C TYR A 177 -2.08 10.28 1.62
N VAL A 178 -2.01 9.40 0.62
CA VAL A 178 -2.17 7.94 0.80
C VAL A 178 -0.96 7.17 0.26
N GLY A 179 -0.44 7.60 -0.90
CA GLY A 179 0.68 6.93 -1.55
C GLY A 179 1.12 7.62 -2.84
N HIS A 180 2.22 7.17 -3.44
CA HIS A 180 2.66 7.63 -4.75
C HIS A 180 3.46 6.56 -5.50
N ARG A 181 3.52 6.67 -6.83
CA ARG A 181 4.36 5.83 -7.70
C ARG A 181 4.94 6.63 -8.86
N GLY A 182 6.00 6.10 -9.45
CA GLY A 182 6.73 6.75 -10.55
C GLY A 182 8.03 7.40 -10.08
N GLN A 183 8.64 8.17 -10.96
CA GLN A 183 9.91 8.86 -10.72
C GLN A 183 9.63 10.22 -10.08
N LEU A 184 9.28 10.20 -8.80
CA LEU A 184 8.94 11.40 -8.03
C LEU A 184 10.01 11.72 -6.99
N GLN A 185 10.34 13.00 -6.89
CA GLN A 185 11.08 13.59 -5.78
C GLN A 185 10.07 14.27 -4.85
N GLN A 186 10.18 13.97 -3.56
CA GLN A 186 9.34 14.57 -2.53
C GLN A 186 10.16 15.57 -1.71
N ASP A 187 9.68 16.80 -1.65
CA ASP A 187 10.17 17.86 -0.78
C ASP A 187 9.14 18.18 0.30
N VAL A 188 9.58 18.55 1.49
CA VAL A 188 8.70 19.08 2.54
C VAL A 188 8.76 20.60 2.48
N VAL A 189 7.62 21.24 2.27
CA VAL A 189 7.48 22.70 2.22
C VAL A 189 6.76 23.14 3.48
N THR A 190 7.43 23.92 4.31
CA THR A 190 6.80 24.65 5.42
C THR A 190 6.45 26.03 4.93
N ASP A 191 5.17 26.32 4.75
CA ASP A 191 4.76 27.69 4.50
C ASP A 191 4.68 28.45 5.82
N VAL A 192 5.72 29.25 6.10
CA VAL A 192 5.82 30.09 7.30
C VAL A 192 4.99 31.39 7.13
N ASN A 193 4.40 31.62 5.94
CA ASN A 193 3.98 32.96 5.52
C ASN A 193 2.50 33.31 5.76
N TRP A 194 1.65 32.39 6.26
CA TRP A 194 0.26 32.73 6.57
C TRP A 194 0.08 33.49 7.90
N ARG A 195 1.15 33.63 8.67
CA ARG A 195 1.15 34.25 10.01
C ARG A 195 1.15 35.78 10.07
N THR A 196 1.00 36.52 8.97
CA THR A 196 0.99 38.01 9.05
C THR A 196 -0.36 38.69 8.81
N VAL A 197 -1.48 38.01 8.52
CA VAL A 197 -2.73 38.77 8.25
C VAL A 197 -4.02 38.32 8.94
N LEU A 198 -4.30 37.05 9.25
CA LEU A 198 -5.62 36.71 9.85
C LEU A 198 -5.48 35.63 10.93
N GLY A 199 -5.43 36.09 12.17
CA GLY A 199 -5.26 35.26 13.35
C GLY A 199 -6.36 34.23 13.55
N GLN A 200 -5.92 33.03 13.95
CA GLN A 200 -6.50 32.03 14.86
C GLN A 200 -5.92 30.67 14.44
N GLY A 201 -5.12 30.04 15.31
CA GLY A 201 -4.49 28.73 15.06
C GLY A 201 -3.01 28.79 14.68
N SER A 202 -2.22 27.82 15.10
CA SER A 202 -0.76 27.82 14.98
C SER A 202 -0.24 27.56 13.56
N GLY A 203 -0.46 28.52 12.66
CA GLY A 203 0.48 29.10 11.67
C GLY A 203 1.51 28.31 10.84
N GLU A 204 1.63 26.99 10.92
CA GLU A 204 2.63 26.22 10.15
C GLU A 204 1.89 25.15 9.33
N SER A 205 1.62 25.43 8.06
CA SER A 205 1.13 24.41 7.13
C SER A 205 2.32 23.70 6.52
N VAL A 206 2.46 22.41 6.81
CA VAL A 206 3.42 21.51 6.17
C VAL A 206 2.75 20.91 4.95
N GLN A 207 3.41 20.95 3.80
CA GLN A 207 2.94 20.33 2.57
C GLN A 207 4.02 19.42 1.99
N PHE A 208 3.61 18.31 1.37
CA PHE A 208 4.48 17.52 0.52
C PHE A 208 4.42 18.05 -0.90
N ARG A 209 5.56 18.45 -1.44
CA ARG A 209 5.70 18.86 -2.84
C ARG A 209 6.32 17.71 -3.62
N TYR A 210 5.61 17.24 -4.63
CA TYR A 210 6.06 16.20 -5.55
C TYR A 210 6.47 16.80 -6.89
N GLN A 211 7.64 16.41 -7.37
CA GLN A 211 8.22 16.83 -8.65
C GLN A 211 8.67 15.60 -9.45
N GLY A 212 8.51 15.62 -10.77
CA GLY A 212 8.95 14.53 -11.65
C GLY A 212 7.83 14.00 -12.52
N HIS A 213 7.76 12.68 -12.68
CA HIS A 213 6.73 12.01 -13.48
C HIS A 213 6.13 10.82 -12.72
N GLY A 214 4.83 10.87 -12.44
CA GLY A 214 4.17 9.81 -11.68
C GLY A 214 2.76 10.16 -11.23
N LEU A 215 2.26 9.37 -10.28
CA LEU A 215 0.93 9.55 -9.68
C LEU A 215 1.07 9.67 -8.17
N VAL A 216 0.31 10.60 -7.59
CA VAL A 216 0.11 10.70 -6.14
C VAL A 216 -1.35 10.38 -5.84
N TYR A 217 -1.58 9.43 -4.94
CA TYR A 217 -2.89 9.05 -4.45
C TYR A 217 -3.21 9.87 -3.20
N VAL A 218 -4.35 10.55 -3.24
CA VAL A 218 -4.88 11.33 -2.12
C VAL A 218 -6.28 10.85 -1.77
N GLN A 219 -6.67 11.03 -0.52
CA GLN A 219 -8.01 10.76 -0.03
C GLN A 219 -8.80 12.07 0.14
N PRO A 220 -10.12 12.07 -0.08
CA PRO A 220 -10.99 13.22 0.12
C PRO A 220 -11.32 13.48 1.60
N ALA A 221 -10.36 13.29 2.50
CA ALA A 221 -10.50 13.47 3.95
C ALA A 221 -9.14 13.75 4.61
N GLU A 222 -9.12 14.56 5.66
CA GLU A 222 -7.91 14.80 6.46
C GLU A 222 -7.84 13.82 7.64
N ARG A 223 -6.73 13.11 7.78
CA ARG A 223 -6.44 12.31 8.99
C ARG A 223 -6.15 13.22 10.17
N GLY A 224 -7.15 13.53 10.99
CA GLY A 224 -6.97 14.27 12.26
C GLY A 224 -8.02 15.33 12.62
N GLY A 225 -9.11 15.47 11.88
CA GLY A 225 -10.17 16.45 12.14
C GLY A 225 -11.53 15.84 12.52
N GLY A 226 -11.64 15.13 13.64
CA GLY A 226 -12.94 14.60 14.08
C GLY A 226 -12.92 13.75 15.36
N ILE A 227 -13.04 14.43 16.51
CA ILE A 227 -13.46 13.99 17.86
C ILE A 227 -12.99 12.61 18.39
N MET A 228 -12.13 12.64 19.41
CA MET A 228 -12.19 11.68 20.51
C MET A 228 -13.60 11.76 21.11
N GLU A 229 -14.48 10.82 20.79
CA GLU A 229 -15.57 10.49 21.71
C GLU A 229 -15.04 9.54 22.77
N VAL A 230 -15.31 9.97 24.00
CA VAL A 230 -14.89 9.45 25.31
C VAL A 230 -15.58 8.15 25.66
#